data_AF-A0A2N2CBJ6-F1
#
_entry.id   AF-A0A2N2CBJ6-F1
#
_cell.length_a   1.000
_cell.length_b   1.000
_cell.length_c   1.000
_cell.angle_alpha   90.00
_cell.angle_beta   90.00
_cell.angle_gamma   90.00
#
_symmetry.space_group_name_H-M   'P 1'
#
loop_
_entity.id
_entity.type
_entity.pdbx_description
1 polymer ?
#
loop_
_entity_poly.entity_id
_entity_poly.type
_entity_poly.pdbx_seq_one_letter_code
_entity_poly.pdbx_strand_id
1 'polypeptide(L)'
;MNDKEKKQKQIQLLQQNLRSIRQIVGWTAEQLGEKIGVTKQTIGDLENIKRPMNLTQYLAFRSILNDEITNNPERGNVLKQVIEILVDKGAELEEENYIEIKDTIDTVAASASKGKEGIQLTKLLVTLLSSPNTIRALSTIGIIISQSSTGIAKGLKNIK
;
A
#
# COMPACT_ATOMS: atom_id res chain seq x y z
N MET A 1 6.59 -0.62 -21.42
CA MET A 1 5.28 -1.13 -20.96
C MET A 1 4.21 -0.19 -21.47
N ASN A 2 3.19 -0.67 -22.18
CA ASN A 2 2.06 0.16 -22.61
C ASN A 2 1.06 0.38 -21.46
N ASP A 3 0.11 1.31 -21.61
CA ASP A 3 -0.83 1.68 -20.54
C ASP A 3 -1.70 0.50 -20.07
N LYS A 4 -2.06 -0.41 -20.99
CA LYS A 4 -2.86 -1.59 -20.68
C LYS A 4 -2.09 -2.58 -19.82
N GLU A 5 -0.83 -2.84 -20.16
CA GLU A 5 0.08 -3.68 -19.38
C GLU A 5 0.35 -3.07 -18.00
N LYS A 6 0.58 -1.75 -17.93
CA LYS A 6 0.76 -1.04 -16.66
C LYS A 6 -0.45 -1.20 -15.76
N LYS A 7 -1.66 -0.99 -16.31
CA LYS A 7 -2.91 -1.18 -15.56
C LYS A 7 -3.08 -2.63 -15.09
N GLN A 8 -2.81 -3.60 -15.96
CA GLN A 8 -2.92 -5.02 -15.60
C GLN A 8 -1.96 -5.39 -14.47
N LYS A 9 -0.73 -4.87 -14.51
CA LYS A 9 0.25 -5.07 -13.45
C LYS A 9 -0.21 -4.41 -12.14
N GLN A 10 -0.76 -3.20 -12.17
CA GLN A 10 -1.35 -2.55 -10.99
C GLN A 10 -2.50 -3.37 -10.36
N ILE A 11 -3.35 -4.00 -11.18
CA ILE A 11 -4.41 -4.89 -10.69
C ILE A 11 -3.80 -6.09 -9.94
N GLN A 12 -2.80 -6.74 -10.52
CA GLN A 12 -2.11 -7.87 -9.90
C GLN A 12 -1.41 -7.45 -8.60
N LEU A 13 -0.70 -6.33 -8.60
CA LEU A 13 -0.01 -5.81 -7.43
C LEU A 13 -0.99 -5.42 -6.32
N LEU A 14 -2.14 -4.80 -6.65
CA LEU A 14 -3.16 -4.52 -5.65
C LEU A 14 -3.70 -5.82 -5.04
N GLN A 15 -3.97 -6.84 -5.86
CA GLN A 15 -4.44 -8.13 -5.40
C GLN A 15 -3.42 -8.82 -4.47
N GLN A 16 -2.15 -8.87 -4.88
CA GLN A 16 -1.06 -9.48 -4.11
C GLN A 16 -0.86 -8.84 -2.74
N ASN A 17 -1.17 -7.55 -2.60
CA ASN A 17 -0.97 -6.80 -1.36
C ASN A 17 -2.28 -6.47 -0.63
N LEU A 18 -3.42 -7.00 -1.09
CA LEU A 18 -4.74 -6.61 -0.59
C LEU A 18 -4.89 -6.83 0.92
N ARG A 19 -4.36 -7.96 1.43
CA ARG A 19 -4.36 -8.30 2.85
C ARG A 19 -3.59 -7.26 3.66
N SER A 20 -2.35 -6.98 3.28
CA SER A 20 -1.47 -6.06 4.00
C SER A 20 -2.04 -4.65 4.01
N ILE A 21 -2.57 -4.21 2.87
CA ILE A 21 -3.26 -2.93 2.71
C ILE A 21 -4.43 -2.80 3.68
N ARG A 22 -5.34 -3.78 3.73
CA ARG A 22 -6.50 -3.69 4.64
C ARG A 22 -6.11 -3.76 6.11
N GLN A 23 -5.04 -4.51 6.44
CA GLN A 23 -4.54 -4.61 7.81
C GLN A 23 -3.95 -3.29 8.30
N ILE A 24 -3.26 -2.55 7.43
CA ILE A 24 -2.66 -1.24 7.76
C ILE A 24 -3.72 -0.21 8.18
N VAL A 25 -4.91 -0.28 7.58
CA VAL A 25 -6.05 0.58 7.98
C VAL A 25 -6.96 -0.06 9.03
N GLY A 26 -6.61 -1.27 9.50
CA GLY A 26 -7.31 -1.96 10.58
C GLY A 26 -8.61 -2.65 10.15
N TRP A 27 -8.80 -2.94 8.86
CA TRP A 27 -9.99 -3.62 8.36
C TRP A 27 -9.85 -5.13 8.38
N THR A 28 -10.91 -5.80 8.85
CA THR A 28 -11.10 -7.23 8.62
C THR A 28 -11.47 -7.50 7.16
N ALA A 29 -11.33 -8.76 6.73
CA ALA A 29 -11.80 -9.17 5.40
C ALA A 29 -13.32 -8.97 5.21
N GLU A 30 -14.08 -9.02 6.30
CA GLU A 30 -15.53 -8.78 6.29
C GLU A 30 -15.85 -7.31 6.09
N GLN A 31 -15.23 -6.42 6.88
CA GLN A 31 -15.38 -4.96 6.73
C GLN A 31 -14.95 -4.48 5.35
N LEU A 32 -13.86 -5.04 4.80
CA LEU A 32 -13.44 -4.74 3.43
C LEU A 32 -14.49 -5.21 2.40
N GLY A 33 -15.08 -6.39 2.62
CA GLY A 33 -16.12 -6.93 1.76
C GLY A 33 -17.38 -6.06 1.75
N GLU A 34 -17.85 -5.67 2.93
CA GLU A 34 -19.02 -4.79 3.12
C GLU A 34 -18.86 -3.46 2.36
N LYS A 35 -17.67 -2.83 2.44
CA LYS A 35 -17.38 -1.55 1.77
C LYS A 35 -17.55 -1.57 0.25
N ILE A 36 -17.44 -2.74 -0.39
CA ILE A 36 -17.61 -2.88 -1.84
C ILE A 36 -18.75 -3.84 -2.23
N GLY A 37 -19.58 -4.24 -1.27
CA GLY A 37 -20.74 -5.10 -1.51
C GLY A 37 -20.39 -6.55 -1.89
N VAL A 38 -19.33 -7.12 -1.32
CA VAL A 38 -18.95 -8.53 -1.55
C VAL A 38 -18.78 -9.29 -0.22
N THR A 39 -18.81 -10.62 -0.29
CA THR A 39 -18.66 -11.46 0.89
C THR A 39 -17.22 -11.52 1.41
N LYS A 40 -17.05 -11.81 2.71
CA LYS A 40 -15.74 -12.16 3.31
C LYS A 40 -15.02 -13.26 2.54
N GLN A 41 -15.76 -14.26 2.06
CA GLN A 41 -15.21 -15.35 1.24
C GLN A 41 -14.63 -14.80 -0.08
N THR A 42 -15.33 -13.87 -0.75
CA THR A 42 -14.81 -13.21 -1.95
C THR A 42 -13.49 -12.50 -1.68
N ILE A 43 -13.39 -11.75 -0.59
CA ILE A 43 -12.12 -11.11 -0.19
C ILE A 43 -11.04 -12.16 0.05
N GLY A 44 -11.36 -13.24 0.77
CA GLY A 44 -10.43 -14.35 1.00
C GLY A 44 -9.95 -15.02 -0.29
N ASP A 45 -10.82 -15.23 -1.26
CA ASP A 45 -10.44 -15.83 -2.55
C ASP A 45 -9.55 -14.90 -3.38
N LEU A 46 -9.78 -13.58 -3.31
CA LEU A 46 -8.91 -12.58 -3.95
C LEU A 46 -7.53 -12.52 -3.28
N GLU A 47 -7.47 -12.46 -1.95
CA GLU A 47 -6.21 -12.42 -1.19
C GLU A 47 -5.35 -13.66 -1.39
N ASN A 48 -5.97 -14.83 -1.52
CA ASN A 48 -5.27 -16.08 -1.73
C ASN A 48 -5.07 -16.40 -3.22
N ILE A 49 -5.34 -15.44 -4.12
CA ILE A 49 -5.19 -15.56 -5.59
C ILE A 49 -5.90 -16.79 -6.16
N LYS A 50 -7.03 -17.21 -5.57
CA LYS A 50 -7.84 -18.32 -6.10
C LYS A 50 -8.57 -17.92 -7.38
N ARG A 51 -8.80 -16.62 -7.56
CA ARG A 51 -9.36 -16.03 -8.78
C ARG A 51 -8.71 -14.67 -9.03
N PRO A 52 -8.51 -14.27 -10.30
CA PRO A 52 -7.96 -12.96 -10.62
C PRO A 52 -8.92 -11.83 -10.22
N MET A 53 -8.38 -10.74 -9.69
CA MET A 53 -9.10 -9.49 -9.51
C MET A 53 -9.43 -8.89 -10.87
N ASN A 54 -10.71 -8.58 -11.11
CA ASN A 54 -11.12 -7.91 -12.34
C ASN A 54 -11.02 -6.38 -12.21
N LEU A 55 -11.16 -5.68 -13.35
CA LEU A 55 -11.05 -4.21 -13.39
C LEU A 55 -12.08 -3.51 -12.49
N THR A 56 -13.33 -3.99 -12.46
CA THR A 56 -14.39 -3.43 -11.62
C THR A 56 -14.04 -3.52 -10.13
N GLN A 57 -13.55 -4.67 -9.69
CA GLN A 57 -13.10 -4.90 -8.32
C GLN A 57 -11.91 -4.00 -7.98
N TYR A 58 -10.91 -3.92 -8.86
CA TYR A 58 -9.78 -3.01 -8.70
C TYR A 58 -10.24 -1.56 -8.52
N LEU A 59 -11.15 -1.06 -9.37
CA LEU A 59 -11.66 0.30 -9.27
C LEU A 59 -12.45 0.53 -7.98
N ALA A 60 -13.26 -0.44 -7.56
CA ALA A 60 -13.99 -0.37 -6.29
C ALA A 60 -13.03 -0.28 -5.10
N PHE A 61 -12.01 -1.14 -5.04
CA PHE A 61 -10.97 -1.07 -4.01
C PHE A 61 -10.21 0.25 -4.04
N ARG A 62 -9.79 0.73 -5.21
CA ARG A 62 -9.12 2.04 -5.32
C ARG A 62 -9.99 3.17 -4.81
N SER A 63 -11.29 3.15 -5.09
CA SER A 63 -12.24 4.17 -4.61
C SER A 63 -12.28 4.21 -3.09
N ILE A 64 -12.50 3.07 -2.43
CA ILE A 64 -12.61 3.04 -0.96
C ILE A 64 -11.28 3.34 -0.25
N LEU A 65 -10.14 2.98 -0.86
CA LEU A 65 -8.82 3.27 -0.31
C LEU A 65 -8.48 4.76 -0.45
N ASN A 66 -8.86 5.39 -1.56
CA ASN A 66 -8.70 6.83 -1.75
C ASN A 66 -9.59 7.62 -0.78
N ASP A 67 -10.82 7.14 -0.53
CA ASP A 67 -11.72 7.72 0.47
C ASP A 67 -11.10 7.65 1.87
N GLU A 68 -10.56 6.49 2.25
CA GLU A 68 -9.86 6.29 3.53
C GLU A 68 -8.62 7.21 3.66
N ILE A 69 -7.84 7.37 2.59
CA ILE A 69 -6.69 8.31 2.58
C ILE A 69 -7.16 9.75 2.84
N THR A 70 -8.30 10.14 2.30
CA THR A 70 -8.82 11.50 2.37
C THR A 70 -9.46 11.79 3.73
N ASN A 71 -10.20 10.83 4.27
CA ASN A 71 -11.04 11.03 5.45
C ASN A 71 -10.35 10.65 6.78
N ASN A 72 -9.26 9.88 6.75
CA ASN A 72 -8.55 9.43 7.95
C ASN A 72 -7.05 9.78 7.91
N PRO A 73 -6.64 11.04 8.15
CA PRO A 73 -5.25 11.49 7.92
C PRO A 73 -4.17 10.69 8.66
N GLU A 74 -4.45 10.19 9.86
CA GLU A 74 -3.47 9.43 10.65
C GLU A 74 -3.09 8.09 10.00
N ARG A 75 -4.07 7.36 9.46
CA ARG A 75 -3.86 6.06 8.79
C ARG A 75 -3.67 6.23 7.29
N GLY A 76 -4.31 7.24 6.72
CA GLY A 76 -4.28 7.60 5.31
C GLY A 76 -2.89 7.95 4.80
N ASN A 77 -2.03 8.54 5.63
CA ASN A 77 -0.65 8.82 5.26
C ASN A 77 0.17 7.53 5.04
N VAL A 78 0.06 6.56 5.95
CA VAL A 78 0.71 5.26 5.83
C VAL A 78 0.14 4.50 4.63
N LEU A 79 -1.19 4.49 4.49
CA LEU A 79 -1.87 3.81 3.39
C LEU A 79 -1.45 4.39 2.03
N LYS A 80 -1.38 5.71 1.90
CA LYS A 80 -0.97 6.39 0.66
C LYS A 80 0.43 5.96 0.24
N GLN A 81 1.40 5.97 1.16
CA GLN A 81 2.76 5.54 0.86
C GLN A 81 2.82 4.07 0.43
N VAL A 82 2.11 3.20 1.13
CA VAL A 82 2.06 1.77 0.81
C VAL A 82 1.48 1.50 -0.57
N ILE A 83 0.39 2.19 -0.93
CA ILE A 83 -0.22 2.07 -2.27
C ILE A 83 0.73 2.62 -3.34
N GLU A 84 1.36 3.77 -3.09
CA GLU A 84 2.31 4.35 -4.04
C GLU A 84 3.47 3.38 -4.34
N ILE A 85 4.08 2.83 -3.28
CA ILE A 85 5.23 1.94 -3.37
C ILE A 85 4.86 0.58 -3.98
N LEU A 86 3.87 -0.12 -3.42
CA LEU A 86 3.59 -1.51 -3.80
C LEU A 86 2.73 -1.64 -5.05
N VAL A 87 1.88 -0.65 -5.34
CA VAL A 87 0.88 -0.76 -6.41
C VAL A 87 1.20 0.18 -7.55
N ASP A 88 1.35 1.48 -7.28
CA ASP A 88 1.43 2.47 -8.36
C ASP A 88 2.79 2.49 -9.04
N LYS A 89 3.87 2.34 -8.26
CA LYS A 89 5.26 2.28 -8.74
C LYS A 89 5.91 0.89 -8.59
N GLY A 90 5.23 -0.07 -7.98
CA GLY A 90 5.80 -1.41 -7.72
C GLY A 90 6.28 -2.15 -8.97
N ALA A 91 5.68 -1.86 -10.13
CA ALA A 91 6.10 -2.41 -11.42
C ALA A 91 7.43 -1.85 -11.95
N GLU A 92 7.92 -0.76 -11.36
CA GLU A 92 9.15 -0.05 -11.74
C GLU A 92 10.34 -0.48 -10.85
N LEU A 93 10.09 -1.32 -9.84
CA LEU A 93 11.11 -1.90 -8.98
C LEU A 93 11.63 -3.22 -9.56
N GLU A 94 12.94 -3.44 -9.39
CA GLU A 94 13.53 -4.78 -9.56
C GLU A 94 12.88 -5.76 -8.57
N GLU A 95 12.75 -7.02 -8.99
CA GLU A 95 11.99 -8.04 -8.25
C GLU A 95 12.51 -8.24 -6.83
N GLU A 96 13.83 -8.31 -6.65
CA GLU A 96 14.45 -8.49 -5.33
C GLU A 96 14.15 -7.30 -4.40
N ASN A 97 14.21 -6.09 -4.93
CA ASN A 97 13.90 -4.87 -4.18
C ASN A 97 12.40 -4.81 -3.81
N TYR A 98 11.54 -5.21 -4.74
CA TYR A 98 10.10 -5.28 -4.49
C TYR A 98 9.77 -6.27 -3.37
N ILE A 99 10.41 -7.44 -3.35
CA ILE A 99 10.23 -8.45 -2.31
C ILE A 99 10.68 -7.92 -0.95
N GLU A 100 11.87 -7.32 -0.84
CA GLU A 100 12.38 -6.75 0.41
C GLU A 100 11.44 -5.67 0.99
N ILE A 101 10.97 -4.78 0.12
CA ILE A 101 10.03 -3.70 0.50
C ILE A 101 8.67 -4.27 0.89
N LYS A 102 8.18 -5.30 0.16
CA LYS A 102 6.92 -5.96 0.48
C LYS A 102 6.99 -6.65 1.85
N ASP A 103 8.06 -7.38 2.15
CA ASP A 103 8.25 -8.05 3.44
C ASP A 103 8.30 -7.04 4.61
N THR A 104 8.91 -5.89 4.36
CA THR A 104 8.89 -4.74 5.28
C THR A 104 7.46 -4.28 5.54
N ILE A 105 6.66 -4.07 4.50
CA ILE A 105 5.27 -3.61 4.62
C ILE A 105 4.38 -4.68 5.27
N ASP A 106 4.61 -5.96 4.99
CA ASP A 106 3.90 -7.06 5.64
C ASP A 106 4.18 -7.09 7.16
N THR A 107 5.39 -6.74 7.58
CA THR A 107 5.76 -6.57 9.00
C THR A 107 5.00 -5.40 9.65
N VAL A 108 4.81 -4.30 8.91
CA VAL A 108 4.00 -3.14 9.35
C VAL A 108 2.53 -3.54 9.46
N ALA A 109 1.98 -4.25 8.48
CA ALA A 109 0.60 -4.74 8.46
C ALA A 109 0.31 -5.72 9.61
N ALA A 110 1.25 -6.62 9.90
CA ALA A 110 1.16 -7.52 11.05
C ALA A 110 1.17 -6.73 12.37
N SER A 111 1.94 -5.65 12.45
CA SER A 111 1.93 -4.76 13.62
C SER A 111 0.62 -3.99 13.77
N ALA A 112 0.01 -3.54 12.67
CA ALA A 112 -1.31 -2.89 12.67
C ALA A 112 -2.40 -3.85 13.18
N SER A 113 -2.34 -5.11 12.74
CA SER A 113 -3.24 -6.17 13.22
C SER A 113 -3.10 -6.47 14.72
N LYS A 114 -1.97 -6.10 15.34
CA LYS A 114 -1.71 -6.22 16.79
C LYS A 114 -2.08 -4.94 17.56
N GLY A 115 -2.78 -4.00 16.94
CA GLY A 115 -3.30 -2.79 17.60
C GLY A 115 -2.38 -1.58 17.58
N LYS A 116 -1.28 -1.58 16.80
CA LYS A 116 -0.52 -0.34 16.58
C LYS A 116 -1.31 0.59 15.67
N GLU A 117 -1.34 1.88 16.01
CA GLU A 117 -2.12 2.90 15.29
C GLU A 117 -1.23 3.98 14.62
N GLY A 118 -1.87 4.92 13.91
CA GLY A 118 -1.29 5.79 12.87
C GLY A 118 0.15 6.27 13.09
N ILE A 119 0.43 6.97 14.20
CA ILE A 119 1.77 7.50 14.48
C ILE A 119 2.80 6.38 14.71
N GLN A 120 2.42 5.31 15.42
CA GLN A 120 3.31 4.18 15.69
C GLN A 120 3.60 3.40 14.42
N LEU A 121 2.59 3.20 13.56
CA LEU A 121 2.74 2.56 12.26
C LEU A 121 3.61 3.39 11.31
N THR A 122 3.41 4.71 11.29
CA THR A 122 4.23 5.63 10.48
C THR A 122 5.70 5.54 10.88
N LYS A 123 6.00 5.61 12.18
CA LYS A 123 7.37 5.47 12.68
C LYS A 123 7.98 4.12 12.31
N LEU A 124 7.22 3.03 12.48
CA LEU A 124 7.69 1.69 12.12
C LEU A 124 8.00 1.58 10.63
N LEU A 125 7.09 2.06 9.77
CA LEU A 125 7.28 2.04 8.32
C LEU A 125 8.53 2.82 7.92
N VAL A 126 8.69 4.06 8.42
CA VAL A 126 9.86 4.89 8.14
C VAL A 126 11.14 4.22 8.60
N THR A 127 11.17 3.64 9.80
CA THR A 127 12.35 2.95 10.33
C THR A 127 12.75 1.76 9.45
N LEU A 128 11.78 0.93 9.05
CA LEU A 128 12.08 -0.26 8.25
C LEU A 128 12.50 0.09 6.81
N LEU A 129 11.88 1.12 6.22
CA LEU A 129 12.23 1.63 4.88
C LEU A 129 13.48 2.54 4.87
N SER A 130 14.13 2.77 6.01
CA SER A 130 15.36 3.56 6.09
C SER A 130 16.63 2.71 5.95
N SER A 131 16.52 1.42 5.58
CA SER A 131 17.69 0.60 5.29
C SER A 131 18.44 1.14 4.06
N PRO A 132 19.78 1.06 3.98
CA PRO A 132 20.51 1.55 2.81
C PRO A 132 20.03 0.96 1.48
N ASN A 133 19.64 -0.31 1.48
CA ASN A 133 19.14 -1.01 0.29
C ASN A 133 17.75 -0.50 -0.12
N THR A 134 16.82 -0.41 0.84
CA THR A 134 15.46 0.10 0.57
C THR A 134 15.47 1.56 0.14
N ILE A 135 16.31 2.41 0.72
CA ILE A 135 16.48 3.81 0.29
C ILE A 135 16.93 3.87 -1.17
N ARG A 136 17.95 3.08 -1.55
CA ARG A 136 18.44 3.02 -2.92
C ARG A 136 17.34 2.55 -3.88
N ALA A 137 16.65 1.46 -3.56
CA ALA A 137 15.54 0.96 -4.34
C ALA A 137 14.40 1.97 -4.51
N LEU A 138 13.99 2.65 -3.44
CA LEU A 138 12.92 3.65 -3.51
C LEU A 138 13.34 4.89 -4.32
N SER A 139 14.62 5.27 -4.26
CA SER A 139 15.14 6.40 -5.05
C SER A 139 15.14 6.14 -6.56
N THR A 140 15.26 4.88 -7.01
CA THR A 140 15.19 4.58 -8.46
C THR A 140 13.80 4.87 -9.04
N ILE A 141 12.76 4.80 -8.21
CA ILE A 141 11.36 5.12 -8.58
C ILE A 141 10.92 6.51 -8.08
N GLY A 142 11.88 7.37 -7.73
CA GLY A 142 11.64 8.75 -7.33
C GLY A 142 10.91 8.91 -5.99
N ILE A 143 11.00 7.93 -5.09
CA ILE A 143 10.46 8.01 -3.73
C ILE A 143 11.60 8.34 -2.75
N ILE A 144 11.40 9.37 -1.93
CA ILE A 144 12.35 9.80 -0.90
C ILE A 144 11.70 9.58 0.47
N ILE A 145 12.32 8.76 1.32
CA ILE A 145 11.90 8.56 2.71
C ILE A 145 12.69 9.52 3.61
N SER A 146 12.02 10.50 4.22
CA SER A 146 12.65 11.41 5.19
C SER A 146 12.50 10.87 6.62
N GLN A 147 13.60 10.84 7.38
CA GLN A 147 13.63 10.35 8.77
C GLN A 147 12.98 11.30 9.82
N SER A 148 12.35 12.41 9.43
CA SER A 148 11.79 13.35 10.42
C SER A 148 10.57 12.74 11.12
N SER A 149 10.76 12.38 12.39
CA SER A 149 9.79 11.83 13.34
C SER A 149 8.63 12.77 13.71
N THR A 150 8.45 13.86 12.97
CA THR A 150 7.40 14.86 13.16
C THR A 150 7.02 15.47 11.81
N GLY A 151 5.77 15.27 11.40
CA GLY A 151 5.11 16.06 10.35
C GLY A 151 5.54 15.77 8.92
N ILE A 152 4.64 15.17 8.14
CA ILE A 152 4.66 15.28 6.69
C ILE A 152 4.46 16.77 6.35
N ALA A 153 5.56 17.46 6.06
CA ALA A 153 5.53 18.83 5.56
C ALA A 153 6.37 18.92 4.28
N LYS A 154 5.63 19.02 3.16
CA LYS A 154 6.02 19.65 1.88
C LYS A 154 7.28 19.12 1.19
N GLY A 155 7.04 18.15 0.30
CA GLY A 155 7.92 17.82 -0.83
C GLY A 155 7.23 17.97 -2.20
N LEU A 156 6.31 18.93 -2.35
CA LEU A 156 5.79 19.36 -3.66
C LEU A 156 5.69 20.90 -3.62
N LYS A 157 6.82 21.57 -3.84
CA LYS A 157 6.80 22.96 -4.31
C LYS A 157 7.30 22.94 -5.74
N ASN A 158 6.36 23.28 -6.62
CA ASN A 158 6.52 23.67 -8.01
C ASN A 158 7.91 24.23 -8.33
N ILE A 159 8.58 23.58 -9.27
CA ILE A 159 9.61 24.23 -10.07
C ILE A 159 8.83 25.15 -11.03
N LYS A 160 9.02 26.46 -10.86
CA LYS A 160 8.65 27.47 -11.85
C LYS A 160 9.58 27.38 -13.05
#